data_AF-A0A7V9GAW6-F1
#
_entry.id   AF-A0A7V9GAW6-F1
#
_cell.length_a   1.000
_cell.length_b   1.000
_cell.length_c   1.000
_cell.angle_alpha   90.00
_cell.angle_beta   90.00
_cell.angle_gamma   90.00
#
_symmetry.space_group_name_H-M   'P 1'
#
loop_
_entity.id
_entity.type
_entity.pdbx_description
1 polymer ?
#
loop_
_entity_poly.entity_id
_entity_poly.type
_entity_poly.pdbx_seq_one_letter_code
_entity_poly.pdbx_strand_id
1 'polypeptide(L)'
;MNNIASAKTADISTTGASAASTNKTVGIRVSPNSYFIVLFLMTFFSGFLIYLEQDSAGILIFALSWSVLPILAWTDRITFDGKRLTRTGILPRRWASLNNSKSRLKISDIEQVETQALRTLKRGGNVFYRYRTSVQGKGLKFVIASGGGEYRQMIYKLFPLLSENTLDNRSIELRDYLREPKETLIKAKFAKIPSADVLESSLSKFKGSNKNLQTTSKNEESGEEIEKADYLQRLANELRLSGYLLQSLEAFRRALVLTPTDARLIFDFARCLHSLAGSEHDKKLARKAFAALRLAEKRGQDDGEILARLGESYFQYGDWRRARTAFQKALEATETSFRSVRGLAEIALREGKIAHVVHQFSTANRLAETPALRRWTQGESDYFSRLNSDDEYMEMEVSRVNMLEGLERTKKTSLKVAMLSFPAIIFGITLEDSLIANLGWAVSSFALLIWVGIIMSQNLLSSRVPMDFADED
;
A
#
# COMPACT_ATOMS: atom_id res chain seq x y z
N MET A 1 0.65 -5.31 -71.10
CA MET A 1 0.01 -4.21 -70.36
C MET A 1 -0.60 -4.81 -69.11
N ASN A 2 0.09 -4.62 -68.00
CA ASN A 2 -0.31 -5.07 -66.66
C ASN A 2 -1.51 -4.28 -66.16
N ASN A 3 -2.42 -4.93 -65.43
CA ASN A 3 -3.09 -4.26 -64.33
C ASN A 3 -3.31 -5.24 -63.18
N ILE A 4 -2.79 -4.81 -62.03
CA ILE A 4 -2.71 -5.49 -60.75
C ILE A 4 -3.83 -4.93 -59.85
N ALA A 5 -4.46 -5.84 -59.10
CA ALA A 5 -5.09 -5.72 -57.77
C ALA A 5 -5.93 -4.50 -57.36
N SER A 6 -7.03 -4.75 -56.66
CA SER A 6 -7.05 -4.54 -55.20
C SER A 6 -8.21 -5.27 -54.53
N ALA A 7 -7.88 -5.94 -53.43
CA ALA A 7 -8.75 -6.71 -52.57
C ALA A 7 -9.65 -5.79 -51.73
N LYS A 8 -10.88 -6.23 -51.52
CA LYS A 8 -11.89 -5.58 -50.68
C LYS A 8 -11.55 -5.88 -49.22
N THR A 9 -10.91 -4.94 -48.53
CA THR A 9 -10.72 -4.95 -47.08
C THR A 9 -12.07 -4.86 -46.38
N ALA A 10 -12.35 -5.86 -45.55
CA ALA A 10 -13.43 -5.81 -44.57
C ALA A 10 -12.98 -4.89 -43.42
N ASP A 11 -13.61 -3.72 -43.33
CA ASP A 11 -13.56 -2.90 -42.14
C ASP A 11 -14.25 -3.66 -40.99
N ILE A 12 -13.43 -4.29 -40.16
CA ILE A 12 -13.82 -4.72 -38.82
C ILE A 12 -13.90 -3.44 -38.00
N SER A 13 -15.08 -2.82 -38.02
CA SER A 13 -15.48 -1.85 -37.02
C SER A 13 -15.45 -2.55 -35.67
N THR A 14 -14.35 -2.33 -34.94
CA THR A 14 -14.23 -2.53 -33.51
C THR A 14 -15.46 -1.94 -32.84
N THR A 15 -16.32 -2.82 -32.37
CA THR A 15 -17.47 -2.51 -31.53
C THR A 15 -17.03 -1.62 -30.39
N GLY A 16 -17.33 -0.33 -30.56
CA GLY A 16 -17.86 0.55 -29.54
C GLY A 16 -17.22 0.39 -28.18
N ALA A 17 -16.07 1.05 -28.03
CA ALA A 17 -15.65 1.59 -26.76
C ALA A 17 -16.87 2.05 -25.95
N SER A 18 -17.00 1.51 -24.74
CA SER A 18 -17.85 2.04 -23.69
C SER A 18 -17.28 3.38 -23.20
N ALA A 19 -17.24 4.37 -24.11
CA ALA A 19 -16.91 5.77 -23.88
C ALA A 19 -18.15 6.55 -23.42
N ALA A 20 -19.03 5.90 -22.66
CA ALA A 20 -20.25 6.48 -22.10
C ALA A 20 -20.48 6.00 -20.66
N SER A 21 -19.51 6.31 -19.78
CA SER A 21 -19.74 6.35 -18.33
C SER A 21 -19.25 7.70 -17.81
N THR A 22 -20.02 8.73 -18.18
CA THR A 22 -20.17 10.02 -17.50
C THR A 22 -19.59 10.07 -16.09
N ASN A 23 -18.60 10.93 -15.85
CA ASN A 23 -18.25 11.73 -14.65
C ASN A 23 -18.89 11.37 -13.28
N LYS A 24 -19.07 10.09 -12.96
CA LYS A 24 -19.62 9.68 -11.66
C LYS A 24 -18.49 9.79 -10.65
N THR A 25 -18.59 10.77 -9.77
CA THR A 25 -17.70 10.91 -8.63
C THR A 25 -17.69 9.59 -7.85
N VAL A 26 -16.50 9.07 -7.56
CA VAL A 26 -16.36 7.87 -6.73
C VAL A 26 -15.97 8.31 -5.34
N GLY A 27 -16.62 7.76 -4.33
CA GLY A 27 -16.37 8.07 -2.93
C GLY A 27 -16.04 6.81 -2.16
N ILE A 28 -15.09 6.91 -1.24
CA ILE A 28 -14.79 5.88 -0.25
C ILE A 28 -14.81 6.49 1.14
N ARG A 29 -15.39 5.77 2.10
CA ARG A 29 -15.38 6.18 3.50
C ARG A 29 -13.96 6.18 4.06
N VAL A 30 -13.66 7.20 4.85
CA VAL A 30 -12.39 7.27 5.59
C VAL A 30 -12.40 6.26 6.73
N SER A 31 -11.24 5.73 7.10
CA SER A 31 -11.13 4.93 8.32
C SER A 31 -11.63 5.73 9.53
N PRO A 32 -12.57 5.19 10.33
CA PRO A 32 -13.15 5.89 11.47
C PRO A 32 -12.22 6.02 12.67
N ASN A 33 -10.96 5.56 12.59
CA ASN A 33 -10.04 5.46 13.72
C ASN A 33 -9.89 6.77 14.51
N SER A 34 -9.71 7.91 13.83
CA SER A 34 -9.61 9.21 14.50
C SER A 34 -10.89 9.60 15.24
N TYR A 35 -12.05 9.28 14.67
CA TYR A 35 -13.35 9.54 15.32
C TYR A 35 -13.56 8.64 16.53
N PHE A 36 -13.13 7.37 16.47
CA PHE A 36 -13.18 6.46 17.62
C PHE A 36 -12.25 6.89 18.75
N ILE A 37 -11.08 7.45 18.44
CA ILE A 37 -10.19 8.03 19.45
C ILE A 37 -10.89 9.18 20.19
N VAL A 38 -11.51 10.11 19.45
CA VAL A 38 -12.24 11.23 20.05
C VAL A 38 -13.45 10.74 20.84
N LEU A 39 -14.22 9.79 20.31
CA LEU A 39 -15.38 9.22 20.99
C LEU A 39 -14.99 8.52 22.31
N PHE A 40 -13.88 7.77 22.29
CA PHE A 40 -13.33 7.13 23.47
C PHE A 40 -12.95 8.16 24.55
N LEU A 41 -12.21 9.21 24.17
CA LEU A 41 -11.81 10.28 25.10
C LEU A 41 -13.03 11.01 25.68
N MET A 42 -14.01 11.38 24.83
CA MET A 42 -15.22 12.07 25.28
C MET A 42 -16.06 11.20 26.23
N THR A 43 -16.13 9.89 25.96
CA THR A 43 -16.82 8.93 26.84
C THR A 43 -16.09 8.79 28.18
N PHE A 44 -14.75 8.70 28.16
CA PHE A 44 -13.94 8.64 29.36
C PHE A 44 -14.10 9.88 30.23
N PHE A 45 -13.95 11.08 29.65
CA PHE A 45 -14.08 12.34 30.39
C PHE A 45 -15.52 12.61 30.83
N SER A 46 -16.52 12.11 30.12
CA SER A 46 -17.91 12.12 30.59
C SER A 46 -18.07 11.32 31.89
N GLY A 47 -17.53 10.08 31.93
CA GLY A 47 -17.55 9.26 33.14
C GLY A 47 -16.79 9.91 34.30
N PHE A 48 -15.67 10.56 34.01
CA PHE A 48 -14.91 11.32 35.00
C PHE A 48 -15.70 12.51 35.58
N LEU A 49 -16.47 13.23 34.74
CA LEU A 49 -17.30 14.34 35.22
C LEU A 49 -18.46 13.85 36.10
N ILE A 50 -19.09 12.73 35.75
CA ILE A 50 -20.11 12.10 36.60
C ILE A 50 -19.51 11.72 37.96
N TYR A 51 -18.28 11.18 37.95
CA TYR A 51 -17.55 10.88 39.19
C TYR A 51 -17.28 12.12 40.06
N LEU A 52 -17.09 13.30 39.44
CA LEU A 52 -16.94 14.58 40.14
C LEU A 52 -18.29 15.24 40.52
N GLU A 53 -19.40 14.50 40.48
CA GLU A 53 -20.76 14.98 40.74
C GLU A 53 -21.24 16.08 39.77
N GLN A 54 -20.60 16.19 38.60
CA GLN A 54 -20.96 17.10 37.51
C GLN A 54 -21.84 16.38 36.48
N ASP A 55 -22.93 15.77 36.94
CA ASP A 55 -23.78 14.86 36.15
C ASP A 55 -24.31 15.51 34.87
N SER A 56 -24.77 16.75 34.97
CA SER A 56 -25.33 17.48 33.82
C SER A 56 -24.31 17.66 32.70
N ALA A 57 -23.08 18.04 33.03
CA ALA A 57 -21.99 18.20 32.06
C ALA A 57 -21.55 16.84 31.50
N GLY A 58 -21.43 15.83 32.36
CA GLY A 58 -21.10 14.47 31.96
C GLY A 58 -22.09 13.87 30.97
N ILE A 59 -23.39 13.93 31.28
CA ILE A 59 -24.49 13.46 30.42
C ILE A 59 -24.52 14.23 29.10
N LEU A 60 -24.34 15.55 29.13
CA LEU A 60 -24.33 16.38 27.92
C LEU A 60 -23.18 15.98 26.98
N ILE A 61 -21.96 15.81 27.50
CA ILE A 61 -20.79 15.39 26.71
C ILE A 61 -21.00 13.98 26.14
N PHE A 62 -21.55 13.05 26.93
CA PHE A 62 -21.88 11.72 26.47
C PHE A 62 -22.90 11.76 25.32
N ALA A 63 -24.04 12.41 25.53
CA ALA A 63 -25.11 12.50 24.55
C ALA A 63 -24.64 13.18 23.25
N LEU A 64 -23.88 14.27 23.35
CA LEU A 64 -23.35 14.98 22.20
C LEU A 64 -22.33 14.13 21.44
N SER A 65 -21.38 13.49 22.13
CA SER A 65 -20.33 12.69 21.50
C SER A 65 -20.90 11.46 20.79
N TRP A 66 -21.82 10.73 21.42
CA TRP A 66 -22.46 9.54 20.84
C TRP A 66 -23.49 9.86 19.74
N SER A 67 -24.03 11.09 19.71
CA SER A 67 -24.92 11.51 18.62
C SER A 67 -24.12 12.07 17.43
N VAL A 68 -23.17 12.97 17.69
CA VAL A 68 -22.50 13.76 16.65
C VAL A 68 -21.34 13.00 16.01
N LEU A 69 -20.47 12.35 16.79
CA LEU A 69 -19.24 11.74 16.24
C LEU A 69 -19.54 10.58 15.29
N PRO A 70 -20.50 9.67 15.54
CA PRO A 70 -20.86 8.64 14.58
C PRO A 70 -21.40 9.21 13.26
N ILE A 71 -22.19 10.28 13.31
CA ILE A 71 -22.70 10.96 12.11
C ILE A 71 -21.55 11.59 11.31
N LEU A 72 -20.61 12.26 11.99
CA LEU A 72 -19.42 12.82 11.36
C LEU A 72 -18.52 11.73 10.74
N ALA A 73 -18.31 10.63 11.46
CA ALA A 73 -17.53 9.49 10.97
C ALA A 73 -18.19 8.84 9.75
N TRP A 74 -19.52 8.74 9.72
CA TRP A 74 -20.28 8.15 8.62
C TRP A 74 -20.29 9.02 7.35
N THR A 75 -20.27 10.35 7.53
CA THR A 75 -20.31 11.32 6.43
C THR A 75 -18.93 11.64 5.84
N ASP A 76 -17.84 11.33 6.55
CA ASP A 76 -16.48 11.60 6.08
C ASP A 76 -16.04 10.63 4.97
N ARG A 77 -15.89 11.17 3.76
CA ARG A 77 -15.49 10.41 2.57
C ARG A 77 -14.34 11.09 1.83
N ILE A 78 -13.48 10.27 1.23
CA ILE A 78 -12.55 10.70 0.19
C ILE A 78 -13.25 10.49 -1.14
N THR A 79 -13.35 11.56 -1.93
CA THR A 79 -14.00 11.54 -3.24
C THR A 79 -13.01 11.85 -4.34
N PHE A 80 -13.22 11.21 -5.48
CA PHE A 80 -12.47 11.42 -6.70
C PHE A 80 -13.42 11.79 -7.84
N ASP A 81 -13.18 12.95 -8.44
CA ASP A 81 -14.00 13.53 -9.51
C ASP A 81 -13.44 13.27 -10.92
N GLY A 82 -12.36 12.49 -11.03
CA GLY A 82 -11.63 12.26 -12.29
C GLY A 82 -10.46 13.22 -12.50
N LYS A 83 -10.29 14.26 -11.68
CA LYS A 83 -9.18 15.23 -11.75
C LYS A 83 -8.49 15.46 -10.41
N ARG A 84 -9.22 15.30 -9.29
CA ARG A 84 -8.79 15.67 -7.94
C ARG A 84 -9.33 14.70 -6.90
N LEU A 85 -8.50 14.41 -5.90
CA LEU A 85 -8.88 13.77 -4.65
C LEU A 85 -9.24 14.85 -3.62
N THR A 86 -10.39 14.70 -2.98
CA THR A 86 -10.84 15.64 -1.94
C THR A 86 -11.45 14.89 -0.76
N ARG A 87 -11.18 15.38 0.47
CA ARG A 87 -11.85 14.90 1.68
C ARG A 87 -13.08 15.76 1.95
N THR A 88 -14.22 15.13 2.13
CA THR A 88 -15.53 15.80 2.18
C THR A 88 -16.09 15.99 3.59
N GLY A 89 -15.50 15.35 4.61
CA GLY A 89 -15.93 15.48 6.00
C GLY A 89 -15.91 16.93 6.52
N ILE A 90 -16.85 17.24 7.41
CA ILE A 90 -17.04 18.58 8.00
C ILE A 90 -15.81 18.98 8.82
N LEU A 91 -15.31 18.09 9.68
CA LEU A 91 -14.14 18.35 10.53
C LEU A 91 -12.87 18.63 9.72
N PRO A 92 -12.46 17.78 8.76
CA PRO A 92 -11.32 18.06 7.88
C PRO A 92 -11.43 19.39 7.14
N ARG A 93 -12.62 19.77 6.67
CA ARG A 93 -12.83 21.03 5.96
C ARG A 93 -12.66 22.24 6.87
N ARG A 94 -13.25 22.21 8.07
CA ARG A 94 -13.08 23.28 9.06
C ARG A 94 -11.63 23.38 9.50
N TRP A 95 -10.97 22.25 9.76
CA TRP A 95 -9.55 22.21 10.12
C TRP A 95 -8.66 22.78 9.00
N ALA A 96 -8.93 22.42 7.75
CA ALA A 96 -8.21 22.96 6.61
C ALA A 96 -8.40 24.48 6.45
N SER A 97 -9.61 24.98 6.72
CA SER A 97 -9.90 26.42 6.71
C SER A 97 -9.17 27.17 7.82
N LEU A 98 -9.09 26.60 9.02
CA LEU A 98 -8.43 27.23 10.17
C LEU A 98 -6.92 27.29 9.99
N ASN A 99 -6.31 26.23 9.44
CA ASN A 99 -4.86 26.12 9.29
C ASN A 99 -4.36 26.55 7.89
N ASN A 100 -5.23 27.17 7.07
CA ASN A 100 -4.96 27.52 5.67
C ASN A 100 -4.30 26.37 4.86
N SER A 101 -4.69 25.13 5.15
CA SER A 101 -4.07 23.94 4.57
C SER A 101 -4.84 23.43 3.36
N LYS A 102 -4.12 22.82 2.42
CA LYS A 102 -4.74 22.27 1.21
C LYS A 102 -5.58 21.05 1.58
N SER A 103 -6.82 20.98 1.11
CA SER A 103 -7.71 19.83 1.34
C SER A 103 -7.95 18.99 0.08
N ARG A 104 -7.29 19.37 -1.02
CA ARG A 104 -7.51 18.83 -2.36
C ARG A 104 -6.17 18.53 -3.03
N LEU A 105 -6.06 17.37 -3.67
CA LEU A 105 -4.87 16.94 -4.39
C LEU A 105 -5.23 16.66 -5.86
N LYS A 106 -4.61 17.35 -6.81
CA LYS A 106 -4.81 17.08 -8.24
C LYS A 106 -4.03 15.83 -8.65
N ILE A 107 -4.47 15.14 -9.69
CA ILE A 107 -3.75 13.98 -10.25
C ILE A 107 -2.33 14.35 -10.67
N SER A 108 -2.18 15.50 -11.34
CA SER A 108 -0.88 16.03 -11.78
C SER A 108 0.08 16.38 -10.63
N ASP A 109 -0.43 16.40 -9.39
CA ASP A 109 0.30 16.74 -8.18
C ASP A 109 0.62 15.50 -7.32
N ILE A 110 0.17 14.30 -7.74
CA ILE A 110 0.46 13.05 -7.04
C ILE A 110 1.92 12.66 -7.31
N GLU A 111 2.66 12.48 -6.23
CA GLU A 111 4.10 12.20 -6.23
C GLU A 111 4.35 10.71 -6.02
N GLN A 112 3.59 10.07 -5.12
CA GLN A 112 3.78 8.66 -4.79
C GLN A 112 2.46 7.98 -4.41
N VAL A 113 2.30 6.73 -4.85
CA VAL A 113 1.24 5.82 -4.42
C VAL A 113 1.85 4.52 -3.94
N GLU A 114 1.60 4.21 -2.67
CA GLU A 114 2.06 2.98 -2.03
C GLU A 114 0.87 2.15 -1.59
N THR A 115 0.91 0.85 -1.81
CA THR A 115 -0.14 -0.06 -1.32
C THR A 115 0.43 -1.19 -0.47
N GLN A 116 -0.04 -1.24 0.77
CA GLN A 116 0.25 -2.34 1.69
C GLN A 116 -0.88 -3.36 1.67
N ALA A 117 -0.53 -4.65 1.57
CA ALA A 117 -1.46 -5.76 1.64
C ALA A 117 -1.36 -6.45 3.01
N LEU A 118 -2.38 -6.28 3.84
CA LEU A 118 -2.54 -6.95 5.12
C LEU A 118 -3.34 -8.23 4.93
N ARG A 119 -2.78 -9.35 5.35
CA ARG A 119 -3.45 -10.65 5.32
C ARG A 119 -4.33 -10.77 6.56
N THR A 120 -5.59 -11.12 6.36
CA THR A 120 -6.57 -11.40 7.41
C THR A 120 -6.99 -12.87 7.35
N LEU A 121 -7.60 -13.36 8.44
CA LEU A 121 -7.93 -14.77 8.75
C LEU A 121 -7.96 -15.76 7.56
N LYS A 122 -7.32 -16.91 7.74
CA LYS A 122 -7.34 -18.05 6.81
C LYS A 122 -8.59 -18.91 7.03
N ARG A 123 -9.36 -19.22 5.98
CA ARG A 123 -10.41 -20.25 6.01
C ARG A 123 -10.34 -21.09 4.73
N GLY A 124 -10.06 -22.39 4.88
CA GLY A 124 -10.04 -23.36 3.75
C GLY A 124 -9.11 -22.96 2.60
N GLY A 125 -7.82 -22.72 2.89
CA GLY A 125 -6.82 -22.37 1.87
C GLY A 125 -6.90 -20.94 1.30
N ASN A 126 -8.01 -20.24 1.51
CA ASN A 126 -8.22 -18.88 1.03
C ASN A 126 -7.75 -17.83 2.05
N VAL A 127 -7.24 -16.71 1.51
CA VAL A 127 -6.69 -15.60 2.30
C VAL A 127 -7.48 -14.33 2.02
N PHE A 128 -7.97 -13.66 3.05
CA PHE A 128 -8.62 -12.37 2.87
C PHE A 128 -7.57 -11.25 2.91
N TYR A 129 -7.37 -10.56 1.78
CA TYR A 129 -6.51 -9.39 1.73
C TYR A 129 -7.28 -8.12 2.09
N ARG A 130 -6.70 -7.33 3.00
CA ARG A 130 -7.05 -5.92 3.20
C ARG A 130 -5.93 -5.05 2.68
N TYR A 131 -6.25 -4.20 1.71
CA TYR A 131 -5.31 -3.24 1.16
C TYR A 131 -5.41 -1.90 1.86
N ARG A 132 -4.26 -1.27 2.10
CA ARG A 132 -4.15 0.11 2.55
C ARG A 132 -3.33 0.85 1.52
N THR A 133 -3.98 1.71 0.75
CA THR A 133 -3.35 2.53 -0.28
C THR A 133 -3.14 3.94 0.28
N SER A 134 -1.92 4.45 0.16
CA SER A 134 -1.55 5.81 0.54
C SER A 134 -1.21 6.60 -0.73
N VAL A 135 -1.94 7.67 -0.99
CA VAL A 135 -1.70 8.60 -2.10
C VAL A 135 -1.12 9.89 -1.53
N GLN A 136 0.08 10.26 -1.97
CA GLN A 136 0.85 11.36 -1.42
C GLN A 136 1.19 12.40 -2.50
N GLY A 137 1.16 13.67 -2.13
CA GLY A 137 1.62 14.77 -3.00
C GLY A 137 1.41 16.14 -2.37
N LYS A 138 2.34 17.08 -2.60
CA LYS A 138 2.28 18.46 -2.07
C LYS A 138 2.01 18.54 -0.56
N GLY A 139 2.62 17.65 0.22
CA GLY A 139 2.42 17.57 1.68
C GLY A 139 1.06 17.01 2.12
N LEU A 140 0.23 16.52 1.19
CA LEU A 140 -1.02 15.85 1.50
C LEU A 140 -0.87 14.34 1.40
N LYS A 141 -1.55 13.64 2.31
CA LYS A 141 -1.59 12.18 2.36
C LYS A 141 -3.03 11.69 2.51
N PHE A 142 -3.52 11.01 1.49
CA PHE A 142 -4.83 10.35 1.49
C PHE A 142 -4.63 8.86 1.71
N VAL A 143 -5.15 8.34 2.82
CA VAL A 143 -5.09 6.92 3.13
C VAL A 143 -6.46 6.29 2.87
N ILE A 144 -6.48 5.30 2.00
CA ILE A 144 -7.66 4.59 1.56
C ILE A 144 -7.52 3.12 2.00
N ALA A 145 -8.48 2.62 2.77
CA ALA A 145 -8.51 1.23 3.19
C ALA A 145 -9.52 0.43 2.36
N SER A 146 -9.19 -0.81 2.01
CA SER A 146 -10.10 -1.69 1.29
C SER A 146 -11.26 -2.11 2.20
N GLY A 147 -12.48 -1.76 1.81
CA GLY A 147 -13.69 -2.08 2.58
C GLY A 147 -14.86 -2.62 1.76
N GLY A 148 -14.73 -2.79 0.44
CA GLY A 148 -15.83 -3.23 -0.42
C GLY A 148 -15.69 -2.79 -1.87
N GLY A 149 -16.81 -2.72 -2.58
CA GLY A 149 -16.88 -2.27 -3.99
C GLY A 149 -16.38 -0.84 -4.20
N GLU A 150 -16.60 0.07 -3.24
CA GLU A 150 -16.14 1.47 -3.30
C GLU A 150 -14.62 1.58 -3.50
N TYR A 151 -13.84 0.72 -2.83
CA TYR A 151 -12.39 0.67 -3.01
C TYR A 151 -12.02 0.27 -4.43
N ARG A 152 -12.64 -0.79 -4.98
CA ARG A 152 -12.36 -1.26 -6.34
C ARG A 152 -12.68 -0.19 -7.37
N GLN A 153 -13.83 0.48 -7.22
CA GLN A 153 -14.22 1.59 -8.10
C GLN A 153 -13.23 2.76 -8.02
N MET A 154 -12.75 3.08 -6.82
CA MET A 154 -11.75 4.13 -6.62
C MET A 154 -10.45 3.77 -7.34
N ILE A 155 -9.92 2.55 -7.13
CA ILE A 155 -8.70 2.07 -7.80
C ILE A 155 -8.87 2.06 -9.32
N TYR A 156 -9.98 1.53 -9.82
CA TYR A 156 -10.27 1.44 -11.26
C TYR A 156 -10.32 2.80 -11.95
N LYS A 157 -10.79 3.85 -11.27
CA LYS A 157 -10.80 5.21 -11.84
C LYS A 157 -9.50 5.98 -11.62
N LEU A 158 -8.83 5.78 -10.49
CA LEU A 158 -7.67 6.59 -10.11
C LEU A 158 -6.38 6.07 -10.76
N PHE A 159 -6.07 4.78 -10.61
CA PHE A 159 -4.74 4.25 -10.94
C PHE A 159 -4.39 4.30 -12.44
N PRO A 160 -5.34 4.08 -13.38
CA PRO A 160 -5.03 4.23 -14.80
C PRO A 160 -4.65 5.65 -15.24
N LEU A 161 -4.96 6.67 -14.44
CA LEU A 161 -4.63 8.07 -14.72
C LEU A 161 -3.26 8.49 -14.20
N LEU A 162 -2.53 7.58 -13.54
CA LEU A 162 -1.24 7.83 -12.91
C LEU A 162 -0.10 7.24 -13.74
N SER A 163 1.04 7.94 -13.79
CA SER A 163 2.27 7.39 -14.39
C SER A 163 2.70 6.15 -13.61
N GLU A 164 3.21 5.16 -14.33
CA GLU A 164 3.70 3.94 -13.73
C GLU A 164 4.80 4.18 -12.68
N ASN A 165 5.63 5.21 -12.88
CA ASN A 165 6.68 5.59 -11.93
C ASN A 165 6.16 6.15 -10.60
N THR A 166 4.89 6.57 -10.56
CA THR A 166 4.24 6.98 -9.29
C THR A 166 3.69 5.79 -8.50
N LEU A 167 3.48 4.64 -9.15
CA LEU A 167 2.87 3.45 -8.55
C LEU A 167 3.95 2.45 -8.12
N ASP A 168 3.90 2.02 -6.86
CA ASP A 168 4.67 0.87 -6.41
C ASP A 168 4.21 -0.44 -7.10
N ASN A 169 5.02 -1.48 -7.01
CA ASN A 169 4.75 -2.79 -7.62
C ASN A 169 3.40 -3.38 -7.20
N ARG A 170 2.92 -3.06 -5.99
CA ARG A 170 1.63 -3.54 -5.48
C ARG A 170 0.45 -2.73 -6.04
N SER A 171 0.64 -1.45 -6.30
CA SER A 171 -0.37 -0.58 -6.92
C SER A 171 -0.47 -0.78 -8.43
N ILE A 172 0.54 -1.37 -9.08
CA ILE A 172 0.48 -1.80 -10.50
C ILE A 172 -0.20 -3.15 -10.68
N GLU A 173 0.11 -4.14 -9.83
CA GLU A 173 -0.94 -5.10 -9.45
C GLU A 173 -2.14 -4.30 -8.93
N LEU A 174 -3.29 -4.80 -8.55
CA LEU A 174 -4.46 -3.92 -8.29
C LEU A 174 -4.94 -3.10 -9.51
N ARG A 175 -4.17 -2.14 -10.07
CA ARG A 175 -4.51 -1.45 -11.33
C ARG A 175 -4.86 -2.48 -12.40
N ASP A 176 -3.95 -3.43 -12.61
CA ASP A 176 -4.06 -4.37 -13.72
C ASP A 176 -5.06 -5.51 -13.41
N TYR A 177 -5.07 -5.98 -12.15
CA TYR A 177 -5.67 -7.28 -11.80
C TYR A 177 -6.75 -7.24 -10.69
N LEU A 178 -7.06 -6.10 -10.08
CA LEU A 178 -8.14 -6.05 -9.07
C LEU A 178 -9.50 -6.23 -9.74
N ARG A 179 -10.18 -7.32 -9.42
CA ARG A 179 -11.53 -7.63 -9.90
C ARG A 179 -12.45 -8.02 -8.74
N GLU A 180 -13.74 -8.20 -9.02
CA GLU A 180 -14.65 -8.74 -8.03
C GLU A 180 -14.37 -10.23 -7.80
N PRO A 181 -14.24 -10.70 -6.54
CA PRO A 181 -13.91 -12.10 -6.26
C PRO A 181 -14.87 -13.11 -6.90
N LYS A 182 -16.15 -12.74 -7.06
CA LYS A 182 -17.16 -13.59 -7.69
C LYS A 182 -16.91 -13.75 -9.19
N GLU A 183 -16.60 -12.67 -9.89
CA GLU A 183 -16.26 -12.68 -11.32
C GLU A 183 -15.01 -13.53 -11.56
N THR A 184 -13.98 -13.36 -10.73
CA THR A 184 -12.74 -14.13 -10.81
C THR A 184 -13.00 -15.64 -10.65
N LEU A 185 -13.87 -16.04 -9.71
CA LEU A 185 -14.25 -17.45 -9.53
C LEU A 185 -15.04 -18.01 -10.72
N ILE A 186 -15.89 -17.20 -11.35
CA ILE A 186 -16.62 -17.59 -12.57
C ILE A 186 -15.61 -17.85 -13.70
N LYS A 187 -14.65 -16.95 -13.92
CA LYS A 187 -13.56 -17.16 -14.90
C LYS A 187 -12.75 -18.42 -14.60
N ALA A 188 -12.46 -18.69 -13.33
CA ALA A 188 -11.76 -19.91 -12.92
C ALA A 188 -12.54 -21.18 -13.25
N LYS A 189 -13.87 -21.18 -13.06
CA LYS A 189 -14.74 -22.30 -13.47
C LYS A 189 -14.74 -22.51 -14.98
N PHE A 190 -14.85 -21.44 -15.77
CA PHE A 190 -14.76 -21.52 -17.24
C PHE A 190 -13.40 -22.05 -17.71
N ALA A 191 -12.32 -21.64 -17.05
CA ALA A 191 -10.96 -22.16 -17.29
C ALA A 191 -10.72 -23.57 -16.71
N LYS A 192 -11.75 -24.22 -16.14
CA LYS A 192 -11.69 -25.54 -15.51
C LYS A 192 -10.59 -25.64 -14.45
N ILE A 193 -10.41 -24.58 -13.67
CA ILE A 193 -9.53 -24.56 -12.50
C ILE A 193 -10.31 -25.16 -11.33
N PRO A 194 -9.83 -26.25 -10.69
CA PRO A 194 -10.53 -26.88 -9.57
C PRO A 194 -10.68 -25.92 -8.38
N SER A 195 -11.63 -26.20 -7.48
CA SER A 195 -11.78 -25.46 -6.23
C SER A 195 -10.62 -25.73 -5.28
N ALA A 196 -10.43 -24.84 -4.29
CA ALA A 196 -9.40 -25.00 -3.27
C ALA A 196 -9.50 -26.36 -2.54
N ASP A 197 -10.70 -26.81 -2.19
CA ASP A 197 -10.92 -28.08 -1.47
C ASP A 197 -10.37 -29.30 -2.24
N VAL A 198 -10.57 -29.31 -3.56
CA VAL A 198 -10.04 -30.37 -4.44
C VAL A 198 -8.51 -30.31 -4.51
N LEU A 199 -7.96 -29.09 -4.60
CA LEU A 199 -6.52 -28.88 -4.68
C LEU A 199 -5.79 -29.17 -3.35
N GLU A 200 -6.39 -28.87 -2.20
CA GLU A 200 -5.82 -29.17 -0.87
C GLU A 200 -5.62 -30.68 -0.68
N SER A 201 -6.60 -31.49 -1.07
CA SER A 201 -6.50 -32.95 -1.03
C SER A 201 -5.39 -33.52 -1.93
N SER A 202 -5.04 -32.77 -2.98
CA SER A 202 -3.98 -33.13 -3.93
C SER A 202 -2.60 -32.64 -3.44
N LEU A 203 -2.54 -31.49 -2.75
CA LEU A 203 -1.31 -30.91 -2.18
C LEU A 203 -0.73 -31.73 -1.02
N SER A 204 -1.59 -32.35 -0.19
CA SER A 204 -1.15 -33.28 0.86
C SER A 204 -0.43 -34.50 0.27
N LYS A 205 -0.90 -35.00 -0.90
CA LYS A 205 -0.23 -36.05 -1.68
C LYS A 205 1.04 -35.54 -2.39
N PHE A 206 1.04 -34.28 -2.81
CA PHE A 206 2.18 -33.63 -3.49
C PHE A 206 3.41 -33.45 -2.58
N LYS A 207 3.23 -33.36 -1.25
CA LYS A 207 4.35 -33.36 -0.29
C LYS A 207 5.17 -34.66 -0.28
N GLY A 208 4.66 -35.75 -0.87
CA GLY A 208 5.35 -37.05 -0.96
C GLY A 208 5.89 -37.42 -2.35
N SER A 209 5.52 -36.70 -3.42
CA SER A 209 5.90 -37.09 -4.79
C SER A 209 6.99 -36.17 -5.33
N ASN A 210 8.23 -36.64 -5.19
CA ASN A 210 9.39 -36.08 -5.87
C ASN A 210 9.51 -36.80 -7.21
N LYS A 211 8.84 -36.35 -8.28
CA LYS A 211 9.08 -36.90 -9.62
C LYS A 211 8.63 -35.97 -10.75
N ASN A 212 9.64 -35.53 -11.51
CA ASN A 212 9.63 -35.29 -12.95
C ASN A 212 8.50 -34.41 -13.50
N LEU A 213 8.68 -33.09 -13.43
CA LEU A 213 8.31 -32.28 -14.59
C LEU A 213 9.31 -32.63 -15.70
N GLN A 214 8.96 -33.60 -16.55
CA GLN A 214 9.62 -33.78 -17.83
C GLN A 214 9.42 -32.49 -18.61
N THR A 215 10.50 -31.75 -18.79
CA THR A 215 10.61 -30.71 -19.82
C THR A 215 10.61 -31.43 -21.16
N THR A 216 9.43 -31.62 -21.75
CA THR A 216 9.29 -31.75 -23.19
C THR A 216 9.75 -30.44 -23.81
N SER A 217 11.07 -30.34 -23.99
CA SER A 217 11.69 -29.45 -24.95
C SER A 217 11.19 -29.88 -26.32
N LYS A 218 10.27 -29.10 -26.91
CA LYS A 218 10.08 -28.89 -28.36
C LYS A 218 8.76 -28.16 -28.65
N ASN A 219 8.88 -26.92 -29.13
CA ASN A 219 8.32 -26.37 -30.38
C ASN A 219 8.25 -24.85 -30.26
N GLU A 220 8.34 -24.15 -31.39
CA GLU A 220 7.96 -22.74 -31.48
C GLU A 220 6.57 -22.58 -30.87
N GLU A 221 6.47 -21.75 -29.83
CA GLU A 221 5.21 -21.49 -29.13
C GLU A 221 4.20 -20.97 -30.15
N SER A 222 3.13 -21.71 -30.38
CA SER A 222 2.09 -21.26 -31.31
C SER A 222 1.42 -20.01 -30.74
N GLY A 223 1.01 -19.07 -31.60
CA GLY A 223 0.37 -17.82 -31.14
C GLY A 223 -0.84 -18.06 -30.21
N GLU A 224 -1.61 -19.13 -30.48
CA GLU A 224 -2.73 -19.55 -29.63
C GLU A 224 -2.30 -20.02 -28.23
N GLU A 225 -1.15 -20.69 -28.10
CA GLU A 225 -0.61 -21.12 -26.81
C GLU A 225 -0.14 -19.93 -25.97
N ILE A 226 0.47 -18.93 -26.62
CA ILE A 226 0.90 -17.68 -25.98
C ILE A 226 -0.32 -16.92 -25.44
N GLU A 227 -1.35 -16.71 -26.27
CA GLU A 227 -2.58 -16.02 -25.84
C GLU A 227 -3.28 -16.73 -24.68
N LYS A 228 -3.29 -18.06 -24.72
CA LYS A 228 -3.87 -18.89 -23.64
C LYS A 228 -3.03 -18.81 -22.36
N ALA A 229 -1.71 -18.79 -22.47
CA ALA A 229 -0.81 -18.61 -21.33
C ALA A 229 -1.01 -17.24 -20.68
N ASP A 230 -1.09 -16.19 -21.49
CA ASP A 230 -1.42 -14.82 -21.09
C ASP A 230 -2.75 -14.74 -20.33
N TYR A 231 -3.80 -15.36 -20.88
CA TYR A 231 -5.10 -15.40 -20.22
C TYR A 231 -5.00 -16.10 -18.85
N LEU A 232 -4.32 -17.24 -18.78
CA LEU A 232 -4.13 -17.99 -17.55
C LEU A 232 -3.28 -17.20 -16.53
N GLN A 233 -2.26 -16.47 -16.98
CA GLN A 233 -1.46 -15.59 -16.13
C GLN A 233 -2.30 -14.47 -15.53
N ARG A 234 -3.10 -13.77 -16.36
CA ARG A 234 -3.99 -12.71 -15.89
C ARG A 234 -4.99 -13.26 -14.88
N LEU A 235 -5.64 -14.39 -15.18
CA LEU A 235 -6.56 -15.07 -14.27
C LEU A 235 -5.88 -15.49 -12.96
N ALA A 236 -4.64 -16.00 -13.04
CA ALA A 236 -3.88 -16.39 -11.86
C ALA A 236 -3.58 -15.19 -10.96
N ASN A 237 -3.21 -14.04 -11.54
CA ASN A 237 -3.01 -12.80 -10.80
C ASN A 237 -4.32 -12.26 -10.18
N GLU A 238 -5.45 -12.30 -10.90
CA GLU A 238 -6.77 -11.95 -10.37
C GLU A 238 -7.15 -12.85 -9.18
N LEU A 239 -6.94 -14.17 -9.29
CA LEU A 239 -7.19 -15.15 -8.22
C LEU A 239 -6.31 -14.87 -6.99
N ARG A 240 -5.03 -14.55 -7.21
CA ARG A 240 -4.09 -14.23 -6.15
C ARG A 240 -4.52 -13.01 -5.34
N LEU A 241 -4.88 -11.92 -6.02
CA LEU A 241 -5.38 -10.70 -5.35
C LEU A 241 -6.73 -10.92 -4.67
N SER A 242 -7.55 -11.82 -5.21
CA SER A 242 -8.83 -12.20 -4.60
C SER A 242 -8.68 -13.13 -3.40
N GLY A 243 -7.49 -13.67 -3.13
CA GLY A 243 -7.23 -14.56 -1.99
C GLY A 243 -7.22 -16.06 -2.29
N TYR A 244 -7.54 -16.46 -3.52
CA TYR A 244 -7.67 -17.85 -3.94
C TYR A 244 -6.32 -18.44 -4.36
N LEU A 245 -5.38 -18.54 -3.40
CA LEU A 245 -3.97 -18.81 -3.67
C LEU A 245 -3.71 -20.17 -4.33
N LEU A 246 -4.44 -21.23 -3.94
CA LEU A 246 -4.25 -22.56 -4.53
C LEU A 246 -4.72 -22.63 -5.97
N GLN A 247 -5.86 -22.01 -6.26
CA GLN A 247 -6.40 -21.91 -7.62
C GLN A 247 -5.50 -21.05 -8.50
N SER A 248 -4.95 -19.96 -7.94
CA SER A 248 -3.94 -19.14 -8.60
C SER A 248 -2.69 -19.95 -8.97
N LEU A 249 -2.16 -20.77 -8.06
CA LEU A 249 -1.03 -21.64 -8.34
C LEU A 249 -1.31 -22.65 -9.46
N GLU A 250 -2.51 -23.23 -9.49
CA GLU A 250 -2.89 -24.16 -10.57
C GLU A 250 -2.99 -23.43 -11.93
N ALA A 251 -3.55 -22.22 -11.95
CA ALA A 251 -3.58 -21.41 -13.16
C ALA A 251 -2.16 -21.04 -13.65
N PHE A 252 -1.27 -20.62 -12.75
CA PHE A 252 0.14 -20.38 -13.08
C PHE A 252 0.85 -21.64 -13.56
N ARG A 253 0.60 -22.80 -12.94
CA ARG A 253 1.18 -24.07 -13.36
C ARG A 253 0.80 -24.38 -14.80
N ARG A 254 -0.47 -24.19 -15.17
CA ARG A 254 -0.94 -24.40 -16.54
C ARG A 254 -0.34 -23.40 -17.52
N ALA A 255 -0.23 -22.14 -17.14
CA ALA A 255 0.44 -21.12 -17.96
C ALA A 255 1.92 -21.50 -18.21
N LEU A 256 2.65 -21.90 -17.17
CA LEU A 256 4.07 -22.28 -17.26
C LEU A 256 4.31 -23.57 -18.06
N VAL A 257 3.31 -24.41 -18.26
CA VAL A 257 3.39 -25.56 -19.17
C VAL A 257 3.35 -25.09 -20.63
N LEU A 258 2.64 -24.01 -20.92
CA LEU A 258 2.51 -23.43 -22.26
C LEU A 258 3.72 -22.55 -22.61
N THR A 259 4.12 -21.64 -21.71
CA THR A 259 5.22 -20.70 -21.92
C THR A 259 6.25 -20.77 -20.77
N PRO A 260 7.06 -21.84 -20.70
CA PRO A 260 7.96 -22.10 -19.57
C PRO A 260 9.12 -21.10 -19.45
N THR A 261 9.40 -20.33 -20.51
CA THR A 261 10.54 -19.41 -20.58
C THR A 261 10.20 -17.96 -20.36
N ASP A 262 8.92 -17.60 -20.31
CA ASP A 262 8.51 -16.21 -20.08
C ASP A 262 8.92 -15.70 -18.69
N ALA A 263 9.81 -14.71 -18.67
CA ALA A 263 10.31 -14.09 -17.46
C ALA A 263 9.21 -13.42 -16.64
N ARG A 264 8.22 -12.80 -17.30
CA ARG A 264 7.12 -12.09 -16.65
C ARG A 264 6.18 -13.05 -15.93
N LEU A 265 5.79 -14.14 -16.60
CA LEU A 265 5.02 -15.21 -16.00
C LEU A 265 5.74 -15.85 -14.80
N ILE A 266 7.03 -16.14 -14.92
CA ILE A 266 7.82 -16.71 -13.80
C ILE A 266 7.88 -15.73 -12.63
N PHE A 267 8.04 -14.43 -12.89
CA PHE A 267 8.04 -13.39 -11.87
C PHE A 267 6.70 -13.33 -11.11
N ASP A 268 5.58 -13.30 -11.82
CA ASP A 268 4.26 -13.27 -11.20
C ASP A 268 3.96 -14.56 -10.40
N PHE A 269 4.38 -15.71 -10.94
CA PHE A 269 4.33 -16.99 -10.23
C PHE A 269 5.16 -16.96 -8.94
N ALA A 270 6.35 -16.39 -8.96
CA ALA A 270 7.20 -16.24 -7.78
C ALA A 270 6.50 -15.41 -6.67
N ARG A 271 5.78 -14.35 -7.04
CA ARG A 271 4.98 -13.54 -6.10
C ARG A 271 3.79 -14.31 -5.54
N CYS A 272 3.19 -15.20 -6.33
CA CYS A 272 2.16 -16.13 -5.86
C CYS A 272 2.72 -17.10 -4.82
N LEU A 273 3.86 -17.73 -5.11
CA LEU A 273 4.55 -18.61 -4.16
C LEU A 273 4.91 -17.86 -2.87
N HIS A 274 5.40 -16.62 -2.97
CA HIS A 274 5.71 -15.80 -1.79
C HIS A 274 4.45 -15.50 -0.97
N SER A 275 3.33 -15.18 -1.62
CA SER A 275 2.04 -14.95 -0.97
C SER A 275 1.53 -16.19 -0.23
N LEU A 276 1.64 -17.37 -0.84
CA LEU A 276 1.29 -18.63 -0.20
C LEU A 276 2.25 -18.97 0.94
N ALA A 277 3.56 -18.82 0.74
CA ALA A 277 4.57 -19.07 1.77
C ALA A 277 4.31 -18.24 3.02
N GLY A 278 3.97 -16.96 2.84
CA GLY A 278 3.57 -16.10 3.95
C GLY A 278 2.30 -16.61 4.64
N SER A 279 1.28 -17.02 3.89
CA SER A 279 0.01 -17.50 4.45
C SER A 279 0.17 -18.79 5.25
N GLU A 280 0.97 -19.73 4.73
CA GLU A 280 1.21 -21.04 5.36
C GLU A 280 2.37 -21.04 6.35
N HIS A 281 3.11 -19.93 6.45
CA HIS A 281 4.34 -19.82 7.23
C HIS A 281 5.38 -20.90 6.82
N ASP A 282 5.38 -21.29 5.54
CA ASP A 282 6.24 -22.35 5.01
C ASP A 282 7.56 -21.78 4.43
N LYS A 283 8.65 -22.02 5.16
CA LYS A 283 10.01 -21.61 4.76
C LYS A 283 10.47 -22.28 3.45
N LYS A 284 10.03 -23.50 3.14
CA LYS A 284 10.39 -24.20 1.88
C LYS A 284 9.71 -23.51 0.70
N LEU A 285 8.44 -23.15 0.82
CA LEU A 285 7.74 -22.37 -0.22
C LEU A 285 8.39 -20.99 -0.40
N ALA A 286 8.81 -20.34 0.68
CA ALA A 286 9.53 -19.07 0.58
C ALA A 286 10.83 -19.22 -0.23
N ARG A 287 11.62 -20.28 0.02
CA ARG A 287 12.83 -20.57 -0.77
C ARG A 287 12.52 -20.84 -2.25
N LYS A 288 11.42 -21.54 -2.54
CA LYS A 288 10.96 -21.76 -3.93
C LYS A 288 10.58 -20.45 -4.61
N ALA A 289 9.90 -19.54 -3.92
CA ALA A 289 9.59 -18.21 -4.43
C ALA A 289 10.86 -17.44 -4.82
N PHE A 290 11.87 -17.42 -3.95
CA PHE A 290 13.16 -16.82 -4.28
C PHE A 290 13.91 -17.53 -5.41
N ALA A 291 13.79 -18.86 -5.53
CA ALA A 291 14.35 -19.59 -6.68
C ALA A 291 13.66 -19.17 -8.00
N ALA A 292 12.33 -19.00 -7.99
CA ALA A 292 11.58 -18.54 -9.14
C ALA A 292 11.92 -17.08 -9.52
N LEU A 293 12.10 -16.17 -8.54
CA LEU A 293 12.59 -14.80 -8.84
C LEU A 293 13.95 -14.81 -9.55
N ARG A 294 14.87 -15.67 -9.10
CA ARG A 294 16.19 -15.81 -9.73
C ARG A 294 16.10 -16.38 -11.14
N LEU A 295 15.14 -17.28 -11.38
CA LEU A 295 14.89 -17.80 -12.70
C LEU A 295 14.31 -16.71 -13.62
N ALA A 296 13.35 -15.92 -13.14
CA ALA A 296 12.81 -14.77 -13.87
C ALA A 296 13.92 -13.76 -14.22
N GLU A 297 14.79 -13.43 -13.26
CA GLU A 297 15.94 -12.55 -13.47
C GLU A 297 16.87 -13.08 -14.58
N LYS A 298 17.14 -14.38 -14.61
CA LYS A 298 17.98 -15.00 -15.65
C LYS A 298 17.31 -14.99 -17.02
N ARG A 299 15.99 -15.16 -17.08
CA ARG A 299 15.23 -15.22 -18.34
C ARG A 299 14.95 -13.83 -18.92
N GLY A 300 14.79 -12.82 -18.08
CA GLY A 300 14.54 -11.43 -18.47
C GLY A 300 15.77 -10.54 -18.33
N GLN A 301 16.97 -11.07 -18.58
CA GLN A 301 18.23 -10.33 -18.38
C GLN A 301 18.36 -9.09 -19.28
N ASP A 302 17.65 -9.07 -20.41
CA ASP A 302 17.69 -7.99 -21.41
C ASP A 302 16.47 -7.05 -21.31
N ASP A 303 15.52 -7.35 -20.42
CA ASP A 303 14.33 -6.54 -20.19
C ASP A 303 14.53 -5.67 -18.95
N GLY A 304 14.82 -4.38 -19.18
CA GLY A 304 15.05 -3.42 -18.11
C GLY A 304 13.84 -3.19 -17.21
N GLU A 305 12.61 -3.34 -17.73
CA GLU A 305 11.38 -3.15 -16.96
C GLU A 305 11.19 -4.30 -15.98
N ILE A 306 11.31 -5.55 -16.44
CA ILE A 306 11.18 -6.71 -15.54
C ILE A 306 12.29 -6.71 -14.48
N LEU A 307 13.51 -6.32 -14.84
CA LEU A 307 14.62 -6.18 -13.90
C LEU A 307 14.35 -5.11 -12.83
N ALA A 308 13.79 -3.96 -13.21
CA ALA A 308 13.39 -2.92 -12.26
C ALA A 308 12.31 -3.42 -11.28
N ARG A 309 11.31 -4.16 -11.78
CA ARG A 309 10.26 -4.75 -10.93
C ARG A 309 10.77 -5.87 -10.04
N LEU A 310 11.72 -6.67 -10.52
CA LEU A 310 12.44 -7.67 -9.73
C LEU A 310 13.24 -7.01 -8.62
N GLY A 311 13.96 -5.92 -8.92
CA GLY A 311 14.71 -5.12 -7.95
C GLY A 311 13.82 -4.64 -6.79
N GLU A 312 12.67 -4.04 -7.11
CA GLU A 312 11.72 -3.60 -6.09
C GLU A 312 11.12 -4.77 -5.29
N SER A 313 10.91 -5.93 -5.93
CA SER A 313 10.45 -7.13 -5.21
C SER A 313 11.51 -7.68 -4.25
N TYR A 314 12.77 -7.75 -4.69
CA TYR A 314 13.88 -8.13 -3.82
C TYR A 314 14.05 -7.14 -2.65
N PHE A 315 13.90 -5.84 -2.90
CA PHE A 315 13.91 -4.80 -1.89
C PHE A 315 12.80 -5.05 -0.85
N GLN A 316 11.55 -5.21 -1.29
CA GLN A 316 10.41 -5.49 -0.41
C GLN A 316 10.57 -6.80 0.40
N TYR A 317 11.23 -7.81 -0.16
CA TYR A 317 11.46 -9.09 0.50
C TYR A 317 12.73 -9.12 1.36
N GLY A 318 13.50 -8.03 1.40
CA GLY A 318 14.67 -7.87 2.26
C GLY A 318 15.99 -8.42 1.69
N ASP A 319 16.07 -8.77 0.41
CA ASP A 319 17.32 -9.13 -0.27
C ASP A 319 17.91 -7.90 -1.00
N TRP A 320 18.40 -6.96 -0.21
CA TRP A 320 18.90 -5.65 -0.68
C TRP A 320 20.09 -5.77 -1.63
N ARG A 321 20.93 -6.80 -1.43
CA ARG A 321 22.09 -7.04 -2.29
C ARG A 321 21.65 -7.42 -3.70
N ARG A 322 20.69 -8.35 -3.82
CA ARG A 322 20.11 -8.69 -5.14
C ARG A 322 19.29 -7.56 -5.72
N ALA A 323 18.56 -6.80 -4.89
CA ALA A 323 17.81 -5.63 -5.32
C ALA A 323 18.72 -4.64 -6.05
N ARG A 324 19.88 -4.31 -5.44
CA ARG A 324 20.91 -3.46 -6.06
C ARG A 324 21.35 -3.99 -7.41
N THR A 325 21.74 -5.26 -7.48
CA THR A 325 22.21 -5.88 -8.73
C THR A 325 21.13 -5.85 -9.81
N ALA A 326 19.87 -6.12 -9.47
CA ALA A 326 18.76 -6.07 -10.41
C ALA A 326 18.50 -4.64 -10.92
N PHE A 327 18.56 -3.63 -10.05
CA PHE A 327 18.44 -2.23 -10.47
C PHE A 327 19.61 -1.77 -11.35
N GLN A 328 20.84 -2.18 -11.03
CA GLN A 328 22.01 -1.87 -11.86
C GLN A 328 21.87 -2.48 -13.26
N LYS A 329 21.54 -3.77 -13.36
CA LYS A 329 21.26 -4.42 -14.64
C LYS A 329 20.12 -3.76 -15.42
N ALA A 330 19.07 -3.33 -14.71
CA ALA A 330 17.98 -2.61 -15.36
C ALA A 330 18.43 -1.28 -15.98
N LEU A 331 19.39 -0.58 -15.36
CA LEU A 331 19.99 0.64 -15.91
C LEU A 331 20.95 0.36 -17.06
N GLU A 332 21.66 -0.76 -17.02
CA GLU A 332 22.50 -1.23 -18.13
C GLU A 332 21.66 -1.62 -19.36
N ALA A 333 20.51 -2.27 -19.14
CA ALA A 333 19.58 -2.67 -20.21
C ALA A 333 18.72 -1.51 -20.74
N THR A 334 18.32 -0.60 -19.84
CA THR A 334 17.55 0.61 -20.16
C THR A 334 18.15 1.79 -19.40
N GLU A 335 18.92 2.62 -20.10
CA GLU A 335 19.64 3.77 -19.54
C GLU A 335 18.72 4.78 -18.80
N THR A 336 17.40 4.71 -19.04
CA THR A 336 16.40 5.69 -18.59
C THR A 336 15.39 5.18 -17.55
N SER A 337 15.73 4.17 -16.74
CA SER A 337 14.78 3.64 -15.74
C SER A 337 14.70 4.45 -14.44
N PHE A 338 13.73 5.36 -14.35
CA PHE A 338 13.43 6.14 -13.14
C PHE A 338 13.25 5.24 -11.90
N ARG A 339 12.50 4.13 -12.03
CA ARG A 339 12.24 3.18 -10.94
C ARG A 339 13.54 2.58 -10.39
N SER A 340 14.48 2.23 -11.26
CA SER A 340 15.76 1.65 -10.85
C SER A 340 16.64 2.66 -10.14
N VAL A 341 16.75 3.89 -10.66
CA VAL A 341 17.52 4.96 -10.00
C VAL A 341 16.93 5.28 -8.61
N ARG A 342 15.60 5.40 -8.51
CA ARG A 342 14.91 5.58 -7.21
C ARG A 342 15.22 4.42 -6.26
N GLY A 343 15.13 3.18 -6.75
CA GLY A 343 15.45 1.99 -5.95
C GLY A 343 16.90 1.97 -5.44
N LEU A 344 17.86 2.44 -6.24
CA LEU A 344 19.25 2.60 -5.80
C LEU A 344 19.41 3.71 -4.74
N ALA A 345 18.64 4.80 -4.86
CA ALA A 345 18.60 5.84 -3.82
C ALA A 345 18.09 5.29 -2.49
N GLU A 346 17.01 4.50 -2.50
CA GLU A 346 16.47 3.84 -1.29
C GLU A 346 17.45 2.85 -0.65
N ILE A 347 18.21 2.11 -1.46
CA ILE A 347 19.28 1.24 -0.97
C ILE A 347 20.43 2.05 -0.37
N ALA A 348 20.84 3.15 -1.02
CA ALA A 348 21.89 4.04 -0.51
C ALA A 348 21.50 4.69 0.82
N LEU A 349 20.23 5.09 0.97
CA LEU A 349 19.65 5.60 2.22
C LEU A 349 19.81 4.59 3.35
N ARG A 350 19.45 3.34 3.09
CA ARG A 350 19.57 2.25 4.07
C ARG A 350 21.01 1.99 4.49
N GLU A 351 21.98 2.27 3.64
CA GLU A 351 23.41 2.12 3.92
C GLU A 351 24.05 3.37 4.54
N GLY A 352 23.30 4.47 4.72
CA GLY A 352 23.82 5.72 5.24
C GLY A 352 24.73 6.48 4.26
N LYS A 353 24.69 6.15 2.96
CA LYS A 353 25.57 6.75 1.94
C LYS A 353 24.93 8.01 1.35
N ILE A 354 24.85 9.08 2.14
CA ILE A 354 24.07 10.30 1.79
C ILE A 354 24.53 10.92 0.46
N ALA A 355 25.84 11.01 0.18
CA ALA A 355 26.33 11.51 -1.11
C ALA A 355 25.79 10.71 -2.32
N HIS A 356 25.65 9.38 -2.18
CA HIS A 356 25.06 8.54 -3.22
C HIS A 356 23.55 8.80 -3.35
N VAL A 357 22.86 9.04 -2.23
CA VAL A 357 21.43 9.39 -2.23
C VAL A 357 21.18 10.66 -3.04
N VAL A 358 21.96 11.71 -2.81
CA VAL A 358 21.88 12.99 -3.54
C VAL A 358 22.12 12.76 -5.04
N HIS A 359 23.16 12.00 -5.39
CA HIS A 359 23.45 11.68 -6.79
C HIS A 359 22.33 10.89 -7.49
N GLN A 360 21.76 9.90 -6.80
CA GLN A 360 20.69 9.08 -7.37
C GLN A 360 19.39 9.88 -7.49
N PHE A 361 19.00 10.70 -6.50
CA PHE A 361 17.79 11.53 -6.61
C PHE A 361 17.92 12.64 -7.66
N SER A 362 19.09 13.27 -7.79
CA SER A 362 19.32 14.23 -8.89
C SER A 362 19.28 13.55 -10.26
N THR A 363 19.74 12.30 -10.37
CA THR A 363 19.56 11.50 -11.58
C THR A 363 18.09 11.14 -11.83
N ALA A 364 17.36 10.74 -10.80
CA ALA A 364 15.93 10.45 -10.90
C ALA A 364 15.13 11.71 -11.28
N ASN A 365 15.54 12.90 -10.84
CA ASN A 365 14.96 14.17 -11.25
C ASN A 365 15.06 14.39 -12.77
N ARG A 366 16.22 14.12 -13.36
CA ARG A 366 16.43 14.21 -14.81
C ARG A 366 15.56 13.22 -15.59
N LEU A 367 15.32 12.04 -15.02
CA LEU A 367 14.47 10.98 -15.61
C LEU A 367 12.97 11.12 -15.31
N ALA A 368 12.56 12.11 -14.52
CA ALA A 368 11.18 12.22 -14.06
C ALA A 368 10.23 12.72 -15.17
N GLU A 369 9.31 11.84 -15.57
CA GLU A 369 8.31 12.10 -16.62
C GLU A 369 7.34 13.23 -16.25
N THR A 370 6.95 13.32 -14.98
CA THR A 370 5.93 14.27 -14.52
C THR A 370 6.51 15.41 -13.70
N PRO A 371 5.91 16.61 -13.73
CA PRO A 371 6.31 17.72 -12.86
C PRO A 371 6.20 17.39 -11.36
N ALA A 372 5.26 16.51 -10.97
CA ALA A 372 5.15 16.05 -9.59
C ALA A 372 6.37 15.24 -9.17
N LEU A 373 6.76 14.24 -9.99
CA LEU A 373 7.96 13.45 -9.72
C LEU A 373 9.22 14.30 -9.68
N ARG A 374 9.37 15.27 -10.59
CA ARG A 374 10.50 16.23 -10.56
C ARG A 374 10.53 17.03 -9.26
N ARG A 375 9.41 17.63 -8.84
CA ARG A 375 9.35 18.37 -7.57
C ARG A 375 9.71 17.48 -6.38
N TRP A 376 9.21 16.25 -6.37
CA TRP A 376 9.50 15.31 -5.29
C TRP A 376 10.97 14.92 -5.24
N THR A 377 11.56 14.46 -6.36
CA THR A 377 12.97 14.08 -6.39
C THR A 377 13.92 15.25 -6.19
N GLN A 378 13.54 16.46 -6.63
CA GLN A 378 14.26 17.69 -6.31
C GLN A 378 14.26 17.91 -4.80
N GLY A 379 13.08 17.86 -4.17
CA GLY A 379 12.97 18.04 -2.72
C GLY A 379 13.74 17.00 -1.91
N GLU A 380 13.77 15.73 -2.36
CA GLU A 380 14.62 14.72 -1.73
C GLU A 380 16.12 15.00 -1.95
N SER A 381 16.53 15.36 -3.17
CA SER A 381 17.92 15.71 -3.48
C SER A 381 18.41 16.90 -2.64
N ASP A 382 17.62 17.97 -2.56
CA ASP A 382 17.96 19.18 -1.81
C ASP A 382 18.02 18.90 -0.30
N TYR A 383 17.05 18.14 0.22
CA TYR A 383 17.02 17.72 1.61
C TYR A 383 18.28 16.93 1.99
N PHE A 384 18.64 15.91 1.21
CA PHE A 384 19.82 15.10 1.51
C PHE A 384 21.14 15.83 1.21
N SER A 385 21.13 16.81 0.31
CA SER A 385 22.30 17.66 0.07
C SER A 385 22.58 18.50 1.31
N ARG A 386 21.57 19.16 1.88
CA ARG A 386 21.71 19.94 3.12
C ARG A 386 22.11 19.06 4.29
N LEU A 387 21.44 17.92 4.47
CA LEU A 387 21.81 16.95 5.50
C LEU A 387 23.28 16.49 5.42
N ASN A 388 23.89 16.56 4.24
CA ASN A 388 25.29 16.18 4.03
C ASN A 388 26.27 17.36 4.14
N SER A 389 25.83 18.59 3.90
CA SER A 389 26.70 19.77 3.82
C SER A 389 26.63 20.69 5.03
N ASP A 390 25.54 20.62 5.78
CA ASP A 390 25.22 21.50 6.91
C ASP A 390 25.09 20.65 8.18
N ASP A 391 26.12 20.73 9.02
CA ASP A 391 26.21 19.98 10.28
C ASP A 391 25.12 20.43 11.27
N GLU A 392 24.76 21.71 11.29
CA GLU A 392 23.73 22.25 12.18
C GLU A 392 22.34 21.74 11.77
N TYR A 393 22.04 21.78 10.47
CA TYR A 393 20.82 21.18 9.94
C TYR A 393 20.75 19.66 10.22
N MET A 394 21.87 18.95 10.10
CA MET A 394 21.95 17.54 10.46
C MET A 394 21.65 17.31 11.94
N GLU A 395 22.25 18.08 12.84
CA GLU A 395 22.00 17.98 14.28
C GLU A 395 20.52 18.24 14.62
N MET A 396 19.91 19.26 13.99
CA MET A 396 18.47 19.54 14.14
C MET A 396 17.59 18.39 13.67
N GLU A 397 17.88 17.79 12.51
CA GLU A 397 17.13 16.65 11.99
C GLU A 397 17.32 15.39 12.85
N VAL A 398 18.53 15.12 13.33
CA VAL A 398 18.80 14.02 14.28
C VAL A 398 18.03 14.24 15.59
N SER A 399 18.04 15.47 16.12
CA SER A 399 17.27 15.84 17.31
C SER A 399 15.77 15.62 17.10
N ARG A 400 15.22 16.08 15.96
CA ARG A 400 13.81 15.88 15.57
C ARG A 400 13.46 14.40 15.49
N VAL A 401 14.29 13.57 14.86
CA VAL A 401 14.08 12.12 14.73
C VAL A 401 14.12 11.44 16.10
N ASN A 402 15.10 11.76 16.93
CA ASN A 402 15.20 11.24 18.30
C ASN A 402 13.98 11.64 19.15
N MET A 403 13.52 12.88 19.02
CA MET A 403 12.31 13.37 19.68
C MET A 403 11.07 12.62 19.18
N LEU A 404 10.93 12.38 17.88
CA LEU A 404 9.83 11.59 17.31
C LEU A 404 9.82 10.15 17.85
N GLU A 405 10.98 9.50 17.92
CA GLU A 405 11.09 8.15 18.48
C GLU A 405 10.73 8.14 19.98
N GLY A 406 11.25 9.10 20.73
CA GLY A 406 10.89 9.30 22.14
C GLY A 406 9.39 9.50 22.33
N LEU A 407 8.77 10.36 21.53
CA LEU A 407 7.32 10.57 21.53
C LEU A 407 6.54 9.29 21.19
N GLU A 408 6.99 8.48 20.23
CA GLU A 408 6.32 7.21 19.91
C GLU A 408 6.39 6.21 21.07
N ARG A 409 7.54 6.11 21.74
CA ARG A 409 7.69 5.27 22.94
C ARG A 409 6.77 5.78 24.06
N THR A 410 6.77 7.07 24.34
CA THR A 410 5.93 7.69 25.38
C THR A 410 4.44 7.57 25.07
N LYS A 411 4.04 7.65 23.80
CA LYS A 411 2.66 7.39 23.36
C LYS A 411 2.23 5.96 23.68
N LYS A 412 3.09 4.97 23.44
CA LYS A 412 2.79 3.57 23.74
C LYS A 412 2.72 3.32 25.24
N THR A 413 3.60 3.93 26.05
CA THR A 413 3.59 3.77 27.50
C THR A 413 2.42 4.48 28.16
N SER A 414 2.13 5.74 27.79
CA SER A 414 0.99 6.51 28.32
C SER A 414 -0.34 5.78 28.09
N LEU A 415 -0.57 5.25 26.89
CA LEU A 415 -1.79 4.46 26.63
C LEU A 415 -1.87 3.19 27.48
N LYS A 416 -0.75 2.50 27.71
CA LYS A 416 -0.72 1.32 28.59
C LYS A 416 -1.04 1.68 30.05
N VAL A 417 -0.47 2.77 30.56
CA VAL A 417 -0.75 3.27 31.92
C VAL A 417 -2.21 3.66 32.07
N ALA A 418 -2.79 4.34 31.07
CA ALA A 418 -4.22 4.68 31.05
C ALA A 418 -5.10 3.41 31.09
N MET A 419 -4.76 2.38 30.32
CA MET A 419 -5.53 1.12 30.30
C MET A 419 -5.37 0.30 31.59
N LEU A 420 -4.19 0.31 32.20
CA LEU A 420 -3.93 -0.40 33.47
C LEU A 420 -4.58 0.26 34.68
N SER A 421 -4.93 1.55 34.59
CA SER A 421 -5.64 2.26 35.67
C SER A 421 -7.16 2.05 35.63
N PHE A 422 -7.74 1.61 34.50
CA PHE A 422 -9.17 1.34 34.39
C PHE A 422 -9.68 0.28 35.39
N PRO A 423 -9.00 -0.86 35.62
CA PRO A 423 -9.41 -1.79 36.67
C PRO A 423 -9.41 -1.17 38.07
N ALA A 424 -8.50 -0.25 38.38
CA ALA A 424 -8.48 0.44 39.67
C ALA A 424 -9.70 1.35 39.84
N ILE A 425 -10.12 2.05 38.77
CA ILE A 425 -11.37 2.83 38.77
C ILE A 425 -12.56 1.91 39.08
N ILE A 426 -12.68 0.79 38.35
CA ILE A 426 -13.79 -0.14 38.54
C ILE A 426 -13.77 -0.71 39.96
N PHE A 427 -12.62 -1.20 40.43
CA PHE A 427 -12.47 -1.81 41.75
C PHE A 427 -12.80 -0.82 42.88
N GLY A 428 -12.27 0.40 42.80
CA GLY A 428 -12.55 1.46 43.77
C GLY A 428 -14.03 1.82 43.82
N ILE A 429 -14.71 1.90 42.67
CA ILE A 429 -16.17 2.13 42.63
C ILE A 429 -16.93 0.94 43.22
N THR A 430 -16.56 -0.30 42.88
CA THR A 430 -17.28 -1.50 43.34
C THR A 430 -17.10 -1.80 44.82
N LEU A 431 -15.97 -1.42 45.41
CA LEU A 431 -15.68 -1.60 46.83
C LEU A 431 -15.95 -0.36 47.67
N GLU A 432 -16.51 0.70 47.06
CA GLU A 432 -16.75 1.99 47.71
C GLU A 432 -15.47 2.61 48.31
N ASP A 433 -14.29 2.24 47.78
CA ASP A 433 -13.00 2.79 48.16
C ASP A 433 -12.67 4.02 47.30
N SER A 434 -12.96 5.19 47.88
CA SER A 434 -12.73 6.49 47.25
C SER A 434 -11.25 6.76 46.93
N LEU A 435 -10.30 6.22 47.71
CA LEU A 435 -8.87 6.45 47.47
C LEU A 435 -8.41 5.73 46.21
N ILE A 436 -8.79 4.45 46.08
CA ILE A 436 -8.44 3.64 44.90
C ILE A 436 -9.11 4.21 43.64
N ALA A 437 -10.38 4.62 43.75
CA ALA A 437 -11.10 5.25 42.64
C ALA A 437 -10.46 6.58 42.21
N ASN A 438 -10.17 7.48 43.15
CA ASN A 438 -9.51 8.76 42.89
C ASN A 438 -8.15 8.58 42.22
N LEU A 439 -7.34 7.65 42.73
CA LEU A 439 -6.03 7.35 42.14
C LEU A 439 -6.16 6.82 40.71
N GLY A 440 -7.12 5.90 40.48
CA GLY A 440 -7.41 5.36 39.16
C GLY A 440 -7.77 6.46 38.16
N TRP A 441 -8.70 7.35 38.53
CA TRP A 441 -9.14 8.46 37.68
C TRP A 441 -8.02 9.46 37.40
N ALA A 442 -7.23 9.84 38.41
CA ALA A 442 -6.14 10.80 38.26
C ALA A 442 -5.04 10.27 37.33
N VAL A 443 -4.56 9.04 37.57
CA VAL A 443 -3.51 8.40 36.75
C VAL A 443 -4.00 8.22 35.32
N SER A 444 -5.24 7.77 35.13
CA SER A 444 -5.81 7.55 33.81
C SER A 444 -5.97 8.85 33.02
N SER A 445 -6.55 9.88 33.64
CA SER A 445 -6.79 11.18 33.00
C SER A 445 -5.49 11.85 32.59
N PHE A 446 -4.49 11.85 33.48
CA PHE A 446 -3.18 12.43 33.18
C PHE A 446 -2.48 11.67 32.04
N ALA A 447 -2.51 10.34 32.07
CA ALA A 447 -1.94 9.51 31.02
C ALA A 447 -2.62 9.74 29.66
N LEU A 448 -3.94 9.89 29.62
CA LEU A 448 -4.69 10.20 28.40
C LEU A 448 -4.41 11.61 27.87
N LEU A 449 -4.28 12.61 28.74
CA LEU A 449 -3.90 13.96 28.34
C LEU A 449 -2.49 13.99 27.72
N ILE A 450 -1.52 13.32 28.34
CA ILE A 450 -0.19 13.13 27.76
C ILE A 450 -0.31 12.45 26.39
N TRP A 451 -1.08 11.37 26.31
CA TRP A 451 -1.24 10.61 25.07
C TRP A 451 -1.82 11.46 23.93
N VAL A 452 -2.85 12.28 24.22
CA VAL A 452 -3.44 13.22 23.25
C VAL A 452 -2.44 14.31 22.86
N GLY A 453 -1.75 14.91 23.84
CA GLY A 453 -0.71 15.90 23.61
C GLY A 453 0.36 15.37 22.66
N ILE A 454 0.81 14.13 22.86
CA ILE A 454 1.77 13.47 21.97
C ILE A 454 1.21 13.26 20.56
N ILE A 455 -0.05 12.83 20.41
CA ILE A 455 -0.67 12.69 19.08
C ILE A 455 -0.66 14.01 18.32
N MET A 456 -0.93 15.13 19.01
CA MET A 456 -0.90 16.46 18.42
C MET A 456 0.53 16.88 18.05
N SER A 457 1.49 16.72 18.96
CA SER A 457 2.91 17.06 18.73
C SER A 457 3.55 16.23 17.62
N GLN A 458 3.18 14.94 17.49
CA GLN A 458 3.68 14.07 16.42
C GLN A 458 3.37 14.64 15.03
N ASN A 459 2.20 15.23 14.83
CA ASN A 459 1.85 15.80 13.52
C ASN A 459 2.73 17.02 13.19
N LEU A 460 3.02 17.87 14.17
CA LEU A 460 3.89 19.05 13.99
C LEU A 460 5.33 18.65 13.69
N LEU A 461 5.86 17.64 14.39
CA LEU A 461 7.24 17.17 14.20
C LEU A 461 7.40 16.21 13.02
N SER A 462 6.29 15.69 12.46
CA SER A 462 6.33 14.77 11.32
C SER A 462 6.72 15.44 10.01
N SER A 463 6.49 16.75 9.87
CA SER A 463 7.08 17.53 8.78
C SER A 463 8.59 17.68 9.02
N ARG A 464 9.36 17.55 7.94
CA ARG A 464 10.80 17.88 7.92
C ARG A 464 10.99 19.34 8.30
N VAL A 465 12.14 19.70 8.88
CA VAL A 465 12.45 21.10 9.20
C VAL A 465 12.36 21.92 7.89
N PRO A 466 11.58 23.01 7.85
CA PRO A 466 11.43 23.79 6.63
C PRO A 466 12.77 24.40 6.21
N MET A 467 13.02 24.44 4.91
CA MET A 467 14.30 24.88 4.33
C MET A 467 14.67 26.31 4.74
N ASP A 468 13.69 27.17 5.03
CA ASP A 468 13.95 28.60 5.25
C ASP A 468 14.46 28.94 6.68
N PHE A 469 14.46 27.99 7.62
CA PHE A 469 14.86 28.24 9.01
C PHE A 469 16.38 28.15 9.26
N ALA A 470 17.16 27.67 8.30
CA ALA A 470 18.63 27.54 8.44
C ALA A 470 19.41 28.65 7.73
N ASP A 471 18.72 29.53 7.00
CA ASP A 471 19.33 30.64 6.24
C ASP A 471 19.15 32.00 6.99
N GLU A 472 18.57 31.99 8.19
CA GLU A 472 18.39 33.15 9.07
C GLU A 472 19.18 32.96 10.38
N ASP A 473 20.51 33.06 10.32
CA ASP A 473 21.36 33.49 11.44
C ASP A 473 22.65 34.15 10.93
#